data_AF-A0A2D4XFE7-F1
#
_entry.id   AF-A0A2D4XFE7-F1
#
_cell.length_a   1.000
_cell.length_b   1.000
_cell.length_c   1.000
_cell.angle_alpha   90.00
_cell.angle_beta   90.00
_cell.angle_gamma   90.00
#
_symmetry.space_group_name_H-M   'P 1'
#
loop_
_entity.id
_entity.type
_entity.pdbx_description
1 polymer ?
#
loop_
_entity_poly.entity_id
_entity_poly.type
_entity_poly.pdbx_seq_one_letter_code
_entity_poly.pdbx_strand_id
1 'polypeptide(L)' 'EGSFMSVDAAEKRNVKKSDLKLDEAAADKEDDEFTCSVCFLVLKNTQLAKPRSKVCADCA' A
#
# COMPACT_ATOMS: atom_id res chain seq x y z
N GLU A 1 0.29 -5.33 32.55
CA GLU A 1 0.70 -6.73 32.36
C GLU A 1 0.10 -7.25 31.04
N GLY A 2 0.69 -6.84 29.91
CA GLY A 2 0.23 -7.23 28.58
C GLY A 2 0.97 -8.48 28.13
N SER A 3 0.27 -9.60 28.04
CA SER A 3 0.84 -10.88 27.60
C SER A 3 1.23 -10.80 26.12
N PHE A 4 2.51 -10.59 25.86
CA PHE A 4 3.13 -10.71 24.55
C PHE A 4 3.05 -12.17 24.13
N MET A 5 2.17 -12.49 23.19
CA MET A 5 2.10 -13.84 22.63
C MET A 5 3.41 -14.14 21.92
N SER A 6 4.19 -15.05 22.52
CA SER A 6 5.46 -15.53 21.99
C SER A 6 5.29 -16.05 20.56
N VAL A 7 6.22 -15.66 19.71
CA VAL A 7 6.33 -16.02 18.29
C VAL A 7 6.52 -17.53 18.05
N ASP A 8 6.60 -18.34 19.10
CA ASP A 8 6.82 -19.79 19.01
C ASP A 8 5.55 -20.61 18.70
N ALA A 9 4.36 -20.02 18.72
CA ALA A 9 3.10 -20.72 18.41
C ALA A 9 2.72 -20.71 16.92
N ALA A 10 3.52 -20.10 16.04
CA ALA A 10 3.23 -19.96 14.61
C ALA A 10 3.99 -20.97 13.71
N GLU A 11 4.85 -21.84 14.25
CA GLU A 11 5.81 -22.64 13.47
C GLU A 11 5.27 -24.00 12.96
N LYS A 12 3.96 -24.15 12.74
CA LYS A 12 3.40 -25.40 12.16
C LYS A 12 2.27 -25.17 11.17
N ARG A 13 2.42 -24.20 10.28
CA ARG A 13 1.63 -24.19 9.03
C ARG A 13 2.46 -24.83 7.93
N ASN A 14 2.06 -26.02 7.48
CA ASN A 14 2.59 -26.72 6.30
C ASN A 14 2.28 -25.91 5.02
N VAL A 15 2.78 -24.69 4.91
CA VAL A 15 2.78 -23.93 3.66
C VAL A 15 3.89 -24.53 2.81
N LYS A 16 3.52 -25.38 1.86
CA LYS A 16 4.45 -25.80 0.80
C LYS A 16 4.94 -24.50 0.14
N LYS A 17 6.26 -24.28 0.12
CA LYS A 17 6.89 -23.10 -0.51
C LYS A 17 6.41 -22.87 -1.96
N SER A 18 5.93 -23.92 -2.61
CA SER A 18 5.35 -23.93 -3.96
C SER A 18 4.00 -23.21 -4.10
N ASP A 19 3.26 -23.03 -3.00
CA ASP A 19 1.95 -22.35 -2.96
C ASP A 19 2.08 -20.84 -2.76
N LEU A 20 3.22 -20.37 -2.26
CA LEU A 20 3.55 -18.95 -2.24
C LEU A 20 4.06 -18.52 -3.63
N LYS A 21 3.20 -18.64 -4.63
CA LYS A 21 3.36 -17.87 -5.86
C LYS A 21 2.90 -16.46 -5.54
N LEU A 22 3.82 -15.61 -5.10
CA LEU A 22 3.62 -14.18 -5.29
C LEU A 22 3.50 -14.02 -6.81
N ASP A 23 2.27 -13.82 -7.28
CA ASP A 23 2.03 -13.35 -8.62
C ASP A 23 2.59 -11.94 -8.67
N GLU A 24 3.90 -11.85 -8.91
CA GLU A 24 4.63 -10.62 -9.18
C GLU A 24 4.26 -10.14 -10.59
N ALA A 25 2.96 -10.13 -10.90
CA ALA A 25 2.40 -9.13 -11.78
C ALA A 25 2.61 -7.81 -11.03
N ALA A 26 3.82 -7.28 -11.12
CA ALA A 26 4.11 -5.88 -10.89
C ALA A 26 3.17 -5.14 -11.83
N ALA A 27 1.98 -4.83 -11.31
CA ALA A 27 1.02 -3.96 -11.95
C ALA A 27 1.84 -2.73 -12.29
N ASP A 28 1.99 -2.52 -13.60
CA ASP A 28 2.75 -1.44 -14.20
C ASP A 28 2.51 -0.22 -13.32
N LYS A 29 3.59 0.27 -12.71
CA LYS A 29 3.55 1.33 -11.71
C LYS A 29 2.96 2.52 -12.45
N GLU A 30 1.63 2.69 -12.39
CA GLU A 30 0.93 3.78 -13.06
C GLU A 30 1.46 5.06 -12.40
N ASP A 31 2.52 5.63 -13.00
CA ASP A 31 3.27 6.79 -12.51
C ASP A 31 2.40 8.05 -12.49
N ASP A 32 1.21 7.95 -13.08
CA ASP A 32 0.19 8.97 -13.14
C ASP A 32 -0.79 8.95 -11.96
N GLU A 33 -0.53 8.24 -10.86
CA GLU A 33 -1.33 8.29 -9.63
C GLU A 33 -0.59 8.88 -8.43
N PHE A 34 -1.29 9.69 -7.63
CA PHE A 34 -0.81 10.25 -6.38
C PHE A 34 -1.88 10.15 -5.28
N THR A 35 -1.44 10.01 -4.03
CA THR A 35 -2.31 10.10 -2.86
C THR A 35 -2.36 11.54 -2.37
N CYS A 36 -3.56 12.12 -2.28
CA CYS A 36 -3.71 13.45 -1.74
C CYS A 36 -3.39 13.49 -0.23
N SER A 37 -2.57 14.43 0.22
CA SER A 37 -2.21 14.55 1.64
C SER A 37 -3.33 15.10 2.54
N VAL A 38 -4.44 15.58 1.97
CA VAL A 38 -5.56 16.21 2.69
C VAL A 38 -6.72 15.23 2.84
N CYS A 39 -7.20 14.66 1.73
CA CYS A 39 -8.32 13.73 1.71
C CYS A 39 -7.91 12.25 1.64
N PHE A 40 -6.61 11.95 1.48
CA PHE A 40 -6.05 10.59 1.43
C PHE A 40 -6.61 9.70 0.31
N LEU A 41 -7.28 10.31 -0.67
CA LEU A 41 -7.74 9.63 -1.88
C LEU A 41 -6.57 9.43 -2.85
N VAL A 42 -6.55 8.26 -3.50
CA VAL A 42 -5.68 7.99 -4.64
C VAL A 42 -6.33 8.59 -5.89
N LEU A 43 -5.62 9.49 -6.56
CA LEU A 43 -6.13 10.28 -7.67
C LEU A 43 -5.09 10.35 -8.77
N LYS A 44 -5.53 10.60 -10.00
CA LYS A 44 -4.64 10.81 -11.14
C LYS A 44 -3.87 12.11 -11.04
N ASN A 45 -2.65 12.17 -11.58
CA ASN A 45 -1.76 13.33 -11.59
C ASN A 45 -2.39 14.55 -12.30
N THR A 46 -3.35 14.30 -13.19
CA THR A 46 -4.22 15.34 -13.78
C THR A 46 -5.02 16.15 -12.75
N GLN A 47 -5.28 15.60 -11.57
CA GLN A 47 -5.96 16.26 -10.45
C GLN A 47 -4.98 16.87 -9.45
N LEU A 48 -3.66 16.83 -9.69
CA LEU A 48 -2.64 17.38 -8.80
C LEU A 48 -2.54 18.90 -8.95
N ALA A 49 -3.03 19.64 -7.95
CA ALA A 49 -2.99 21.10 -7.98
C ALA A 49 -1.70 21.67 -7.35
N LYS A 50 -1.19 21.03 -6.29
CA LYS A 50 0.06 21.44 -5.64
C LYS A 50 1.04 20.25 -5.61
N PRO A 51 2.00 20.17 -6.55
CA PRO A 51 2.89 19.00 -6.66
C PRO A 51 3.84 18.84 -5.48
N ARG A 52 4.27 19.94 -4.84
CA ARG A 52 5.15 19.88 -3.66
C ARG A 52 4.45 19.30 -2.42
N SER A 53 3.16 19.56 -2.27
CA SER A 53 2.39 19.12 -1.11
C SER A 53 1.50 17.91 -1.40
N LYS A 54 1.50 17.38 -2.64
CA LYS A 54 0.62 16.29 -3.07
C LYS A 54 -0.85 16.57 -2.73
N VAL A 55 -1.34 17.74 -3.12
CA VAL A 55 -2.74 18.15 -2.85
C VAL A 55 -3.54 18.14 -4.16
N CYS A 56 -4.71 17.53 -4.13
CA CYS A 56 -5.61 17.50 -5.28
C CYS A 56 -6.35 18.83 -5.48
N ALA A 57 -6.90 19.05 -6.67
CA ALA A 57 -7.62 20.27 -7.03
C ALA A 57 -8.82 20.58 -6.14
N ASP A 58 -9.48 19.56 -5.59
CA ASP A 58 -10.62 19.74 -4.68
C ASP A 58 -10.20 20.24 -3.29
N CYS A 59 -8.98 19.89 -2.85
CA CYS A 59 -8.43 20.25 -1.54
C CYS A 59 -7.48 21.46 -1.58
N ALA A 60 -7.28 22.07 -2.76
CA ALA A 60 -6.23 23.07 -3.01
C ALA A 60 -6.57 24.48 -2.57
#